data_AF-A0A6G0V4V1-F1
#
_entry.id   AF-A0A6G0V4V1-F1
#
_cell.length_a   1.000
_cell.length_b   1.000
_cell.length_c   1.000
_cell.angle_alpha   90.00
_cell.angle_beta   90.00
_cell.angle_gamma   90.00
#
_symmetry.space_group_name_H-M   'P 1'
#
loop_
_entity.id
_entity.type
_entity.pdbx_description
1 polymer ?
#
loop_
_entity_poly.entity_id
_entity_poly.type
_entity_poly.pdbx_seq_one_letter_code
_entity_poly.pdbx_strand_id
1 'polypeptide(L)'
;MSLVHLSCPILACTSLRSAVIYNAPLRISVRQLGRRPPKPGKPPNLPPAKKVLYRVIDVPWMKSEDVKELLWRRHAYNNAITSLRAVFKKEIEAKEAAGLGIEALRAREKEELDVLLLKNEEENKGRARMREALEKETCDKLKAEFLEDIELKLNEQDEMVKQSTEEVRRSLEESESFVTLENLDEKLLAALENPTVFDYCIDLQGQKFHDPVPVKYLEGTPTRQKGRSFDRSLVAPRNIARQEAKAVIDSQKSGMTLEDKISNLQDIIYKRPIVPMNLDRWKNYVRSAPRNYSMIVMFTALSTGVNCPICKPAYDEFYILANSYRYGHMNDKALYFGVVEFEENQQIFQQMNLNTAPVIFHFPAKGREKRHDQMEFQRFGIDADAMAKFVAERTGIHIHVLRPPNYAAPVVIMLLVMLIMGLLYMRRNNLEFLYNRTFWGLVCVAIVLCFMSGQMWNHIRGPPFFMTHPQTRETSFIHGSTQYQLVSETYIVLGFYGIITAGMVLLLEAPERKDYKKFASFIGIGIVAVFFSLLLSVFRMKYQGYPYHFLFH
;
A
#
# COMPACT_ATOMS: atom_id res chain seq x y z
N MET A 1 -33.98 -24.05 -7.28
CA MET A 1 -33.94 -22.93 -8.24
C MET A 1 -32.47 -22.64 -8.54
N SER A 2 -32.03 -23.07 -9.72
CA SER A 2 -30.77 -22.80 -10.44
C SER A 2 -29.44 -22.78 -9.67
N LEU A 3 -28.86 -23.97 -9.49
CA LEU A 3 -27.43 -24.23 -9.22
C LEU A 3 -26.74 -24.55 -10.56
N VAL A 4 -25.63 -23.88 -10.88
CA VAL A 4 -24.76 -24.24 -12.02
C VAL A 4 -23.41 -24.74 -11.50
N HIS A 5 -23.28 -26.07 -11.56
CA HIS A 5 -22.12 -26.92 -11.85
C HIS A 5 -20.68 -26.41 -11.62
N LEU A 6 -20.01 -27.07 -10.66
CA LEU A 6 -18.62 -27.51 -10.80
C LEU A 6 -18.53 -28.95 -10.26
N SER A 7 -18.58 -29.90 -11.19
CA SER A 7 -18.58 -31.34 -10.92
C SER A 7 -17.15 -31.88 -10.94
N CYS A 8 -16.70 -32.31 -9.77
CA CYS A 8 -15.70 -33.37 -9.62
C CYS A 8 -16.33 -34.72 -10.02
N PRO A 9 -15.56 -35.69 -10.53
CA PRO A 9 -15.79 -37.04 -10.03
C PRO A 9 -14.50 -37.84 -9.76
N ILE A 10 -14.56 -38.56 -8.64
CA ILE A 10 -13.70 -39.67 -8.22
C ILE A 10 -14.41 -40.99 -8.62
N LEU A 11 -13.63 -42.07 -8.74
CA LEU A 11 -13.96 -43.51 -8.87
C LEU A 11 -14.15 -44.06 -10.28
N ALA A 12 -13.26 -44.96 -10.72
CA ALA A 12 -13.32 -46.39 -10.38
C ALA A 12 -12.19 -47.16 -11.06
N CYS A 13 -11.56 -48.06 -10.29
CA CYS A 13 -10.66 -49.10 -10.75
C CYS A 13 -11.49 -50.33 -11.12
N THR A 14 -11.29 -50.96 -12.29
CA THR A 14 -11.18 -52.43 -12.48
C THR A 14 -11.23 -52.87 -13.95
N SER A 15 -10.46 -53.94 -14.19
CA SER A 15 -10.50 -54.90 -15.30
C SER A 15 -9.63 -54.63 -16.56
N LEU A 16 -8.49 -55.32 -16.53
CA LEU A 16 -7.83 -56.02 -17.63
C LEU A 16 -8.71 -56.26 -18.88
N ARG A 17 -8.18 -55.91 -20.06
CA ARG A 17 -7.68 -56.88 -21.08
C ARG A 17 -7.13 -56.16 -22.31
N SER A 18 -5.89 -56.51 -22.63
CA SER A 18 -5.31 -56.68 -23.97
C SER A 18 -5.70 -55.71 -25.09
N ALA A 19 -4.81 -54.75 -25.40
CA ALA A 19 -4.55 -54.33 -26.78
C ALA A 19 -3.25 -53.51 -26.87
N VAL A 20 -2.20 -54.16 -27.39
CA VAL A 20 -1.24 -53.63 -28.38
C VAL A 20 -0.80 -52.17 -28.19
N ILE A 21 0.37 -51.99 -27.58
CA ILE A 21 1.14 -50.74 -27.61
C ILE A 21 1.82 -50.62 -28.97
N TYR A 22 1.26 -49.79 -29.86
CA TYR A 22 2.02 -49.12 -30.91
C TYR A 22 1.88 -47.61 -30.74
N ASN A 23 3.03 -46.94 -30.70
CA ASN A 23 3.26 -45.52 -30.98
C ASN A 23 2.63 -44.47 -30.04
N ALA A 24 3.33 -44.15 -28.96
CA ALA A 24 3.26 -42.85 -28.31
C ALA A 24 4.36 -41.92 -28.87
N PRO A 25 4.07 -40.62 -29.07
CA PRO A 25 4.97 -39.68 -29.71
C PRO A 25 6.20 -39.42 -28.84
N LEU A 26 7.38 -39.62 -29.40
CA LEU A 26 8.66 -39.18 -28.85
C LEU A 26 8.61 -37.67 -28.59
N ARG A 27 8.37 -37.27 -27.33
CA ARG A 27 8.80 -35.96 -26.85
C ARG A 27 10.32 -35.94 -26.96
N ILE A 28 10.81 -35.29 -28.02
CA ILE A 28 12.22 -34.98 -28.22
C ILE A 28 12.61 -34.06 -27.06
N SER A 29 13.14 -34.65 -26.00
CA SER A 29 14.00 -33.94 -25.04
C SER A 29 15.19 -33.45 -25.84
N VAL A 30 15.16 -32.18 -26.25
CA VAL A 30 16.35 -31.48 -26.73
C VAL A 30 17.27 -31.39 -25.53
N ARG A 31 18.08 -32.43 -25.32
CA ARG A 31 19.30 -32.31 -24.52
C ARG A 31 20.12 -31.22 -25.19
N GLN A 32 20.12 -30.02 -24.62
CA GLN A 32 21.07 -28.97 -24.99
C GLN A 32 22.48 -29.41 -24.57
N LEU A 33 23.02 -30.44 -25.24
CA LEU A 33 24.45 -30.71 -25.29
C LEU A 33 25.03 -29.73 -26.30
N GLY A 34 25.01 -28.44 -25.95
CA GLY A 34 25.85 -27.46 -26.62
C GLY A 34 27.28 -27.91 -26.47
N ARG A 35 27.88 -28.46 -27.53
CA ARG A 35 29.33 -28.66 -27.59
C ARG A 35 29.94 -27.27 -27.49
N ARG A 36 30.42 -26.89 -26.29
CA ARG A 36 31.20 -25.66 -26.14
C ARG A 36 32.31 -25.72 -27.19
N PRO A 37 32.49 -24.69 -28.03
CA PRO A 37 33.60 -24.69 -28.98
C PRO A 37 34.89 -24.90 -28.17
N PRO A 38 35.77 -25.83 -28.59
CA PRO A 38 37.04 -26.02 -27.89
C PRO A 38 37.75 -24.68 -27.84
N LYS A 39 38.36 -24.37 -26.68
CA LYS A 39 39.12 -23.11 -26.53
C LYS A 39 40.14 -23.03 -27.69
N PRO A 40 40.27 -21.87 -28.35
CA PRO A 40 41.22 -21.73 -29.45
C PRO A 40 42.61 -22.12 -28.96
N GLY A 41 43.27 -22.99 -29.72
CA GLY A 41 44.65 -23.38 -29.45
C GLY A 41 45.60 -22.19 -29.57
N LYS A 42 46.86 -22.36 -29.15
CA LYS A 42 47.87 -21.32 -29.35
C LYS A 42 48.09 -21.09 -30.86
N PRO A 43 48.20 -19.83 -31.33
CA PRO A 43 48.53 -19.53 -32.72
C PRO A 43 49.84 -20.19 -33.16
N PRO A 44 49.99 -20.61 -34.43
CA PRO A 44 51.23 -21.21 -34.96
C PRO A 44 52.47 -20.31 -34.79
N ASN A 45 52.26 -18.99 -34.76
CA ASN A 45 53.31 -17.98 -34.70
C ASN A 45 53.88 -17.81 -33.28
N LEU A 46 53.27 -18.40 -32.25
CA LEU A 46 53.80 -18.32 -30.88
C LEU A 46 54.86 -19.40 -30.66
N PRO A 47 56.06 -19.03 -30.19
CA PRO A 47 57.07 -20.02 -29.85
C PRO A 47 56.59 -20.91 -28.69
N PRO A 48 56.99 -22.20 -28.66
CA PRO A 48 56.66 -23.08 -27.56
C PRO A 48 57.26 -22.55 -26.24
N ALA A 49 56.59 -22.81 -25.13
CA ALA A 49 57.07 -22.38 -23.82
C ALA A 49 58.42 -23.04 -23.50
N LYS A 50 59.33 -22.32 -22.82
CA LYS A 50 60.67 -22.82 -22.44
C LYS A 50 60.65 -24.18 -21.74
N LYS A 51 59.61 -24.45 -20.93
CA LYS A 51 59.38 -25.73 -20.24
C LYS A 51 59.07 -26.90 -21.19
N VAL A 52 58.47 -26.62 -22.34
CA VAL A 52 58.05 -27.62 -23.34
C VAL A 52 59.10 -27.78 -24.44
N LEU A 53 59.94 -26.77 -24.68
CA LEU A 53 60.92 -26.71 -25.76
C LEU A 53 61.81 -27.97 -25.86
N TYR A 54 62.18 -28.56 -24.73
CA TYR A 54 63.03 -29.76 -24.65
C TYR A 54 62.35 -30.96 -23.96
N ARG A 55 61.04 -30.89 -23.71
CA ARG A 55 60.32 -31.97 -23.03
C ARG A 55 59.85 -33.00 -24.05
N VAL A 56 60.58 -34.11 -24.15
CA VAL A 56 60.10 -35.30 -24.86
C VAL A 56 59.06 -36.02 -23.99
N ILE A 57 57.93 -36.38 -24.58
CA ILE A 57 56.89 -37.14 -23.88
C ILE A 57 57.24 -38.62 -24.04
N ASP A 58 57.77 -39.20 -22.97
CA ASP A 58 57.98 -40.65 -22.90
C ASP A 58 56.65 -41.33 -22.63
N VAL A 59 56.10 -41.98 -23.66
CA VAL A 59 54.89 -42.77 -23.52
C VAL A 59 55.31 -44.18 -23.06
N PRO A 60 54.74 -44.71 -21.97
CA PRO A 60 55.08 -46.05 -21.51
C PRO A 60 54.68 -47.08 -22.57
N TRP A 61 55.59 -48.01 -22.87
CA TRP A 61 55.33 -49.11 -23.79
C TRP A 61 54.28 -50.05 -23.19
N MET A 62 53.22 -50.31 -23.95
CA MET A 62 52.17 -51.25 -23.60
C MET A 62 52.55 -52.66 -24.04
N LYS A 63 52.05 -53.69 -23.36
CA LYS A 63 52.26 -55.09 -23.75
C LYS A 63 51.65 -55.34 -25.13
N SER A 64 52.31 -56.16 -25.94
CA SER A 64 51.89 -56.47 -27.32
C SER A 64 50.48 -57.06 -27.40
N GLU A 65 50.08 -57.86 -26.40
CA GLU A 65 48.75 -58.47 -26.30
C GLU A 65 47.64 -57.43 -26.13
N ASP A 66 47.80 -56.51 -25.18
CA ASP A 66 46.85 -55.43 -24.90
C ASP A 66 46.66 -54.52 -26.13
N VAL A 67 47.74 -54.22 -26.86
CA VAL A 67 47.69 -53.38 -28.07
C VAL A 67 46.87 -54.06 -29.16
N LYS A 68 47.08 -55.36 -29.40
CA LYS A 68 46.31 -56.13 -30.40
C LYS A 68 44.82 -56.14 -30.04
N GLU A 69 44.50 -56.38 -28.78
CA GLU A 69 43.12 -56.39 -28.31
C GLU A 69 42.45 -55.02 -28.43
N LEU A 70 43.11 -53.94 -28.00
CA LEU A 70 42.59 -52.57 -28.09
C LEU A 70 42.35 -52.15 -29.54
N LEU A 71 43.25 -52.50 -30.46
CA LEU A 71 43.09 -52.23 -31.88
C LEU A 71 41.88 -52.96 -32.44
N TRP A 72 41.70 -54.24 -32.09
CA TRP A 72 40.55 -55.02 -32.52
C TRP A 72 39.23 -54.45 -31.97
N ARG A 73 39.17 -54.12 -30.67
CA ARG A 73 38.00 -53.49 -30.04
C ARG A 73 37.67 -52.15 -30.68
N ARG A 74 38.68 -51.32 -30.97
CA ARG A 74 38.53 -50.03 -31.65
C ARG A 74 37.98 -50.21 -33.06
N HIS A 75 38.49 -51.20 -33.80
CA HIS A 75 37.99 -51.52 -35.14
C HIS A 75 36.53 -51.97 -35.11
N ALA A 76 36.17 -52.91 -34.23
CA ALA A 76 34.79 -53.38 -34.07
C ALA A 76 33.83 -52.24 -33.68
N TYR A 77 34.22 -51.40 -32.72
CA TYR A 77 33.44 -50.23 -32.31
C TYR A 77 33.27 -49.21 -33.44
N ASN A 78 34.36 -48.85 -34.14
CA ASN A 78 34.31 -47.89 -35.23
C ASN A 78 33.44 -48.38 -36.39
N ASN A 79 33.49 -49.68 -36.70
CA ASN A 79 32.62 -50.27 -37.73
C ASN A 79 31.15 -50.16 -37.32
N ALA A 80 30.80 -50.51 -36.07
CA ALA A 80 29.43 -50.39 -35.57
C ALA A 80 28.91 -48.93 -35.60
N ILE A 81 29.72 -47.97 -35.15
CA ILE A 81 29.36 -46.54 -35.15
C ILE A 81 29.24 -45.99 -36.57
N THR A 82 30.11 -46.41 -37.49
CA THR A 82 30.06 -45.98 -38.89
C THR A 82 28.80 -46.50 -39.57
N SER A 83 28.42 -47.76 -39.32
CA SER A 83 27.17 -48.35 -39.81
C SER A 83 25.95 -47.62 -39.26
N LEU A 84 25.89 -47.35 -37.94
CA LEU A 84 24.79 -46.58 -37.34
C LEU A 84 24.69 -45.17 -37.93
N ARG A 85 25.82 -44.48 -38.12
CA ARG A 85 25.83 -43.15 -38.74
C ARG A 85 25.30 -43.18 -40.16
N ALA A 86 25.62 -44.22 -40.92
CA ALA A 86 25.10 -44.40 -42.28
C ALA A 86 23.57 -44.61 -42.30
N VAL A 87 23.03 -45.37 -41.35
CA VAL A 87 21.57 -45.57 -41.20
C VAL A 87 20.89 -44.24 -40.86
N PHE A 88 21.38 -43.53 -39.83
CA PHE A 88 20.78 -42.25 -39.44
C PHE A 88 20.86 -41.19 -40.55
N LYS A 89 21.95 -41.18 -41.33
CA LYS A 89 22.07 -40.28 -42.48
C LYS A 89 20.96 -40.55 -43.51
N LYS A 90 20.71 -41.82 -43.85
CA LYS A 90 19.63 -42.21 -44.77
C LYS A 90 18.24 -41.85 -44.22
N GLU A 91 18.02 -42.03 -42.91
CA GLU A 91 16.74 -41.66 -42.28
C GLU A 91 16.48 -40.14 -42.32
N ILE A 92 17.52 -39.33 -42.13
CA ILE A 92 17.42 -37.87 -42.21
C ILE A 92 17.09 -37.46 -43.66
N GLU A 93 17.84 -37.97 -44.63
CA GLU A 93 17.61 -37.70 -46.06
C GLU A 93 16.18 -38.10 -46.50
N ALA A 94 15.68 -39.25 -46.02
CA ALA A 94 14.31 -39.68 -46.30
C ALA A 94 13.25 -38.75 -45.68
N LYS A 95 13.49 -38.23 -44.46
CA LYS A 95 12.59 -37.27 -43.80
C LYS A 95 12.61 -35.89 -44.45
N GLU A 96 13.77 -35.45 -44.92
CA GLU A 96 13.92 -34.23 -45.71
C GLU A 96 13.19 -34.34 -47.04
N ALA A 97 13.36 -35.45 -47.77
CA ALA A 97 12.62 -35.72 -49.01
C ALA A 97 11.10 -35.78 -48.81
N ALA A 98 10.64 -36.23 -47.63
CA ALA A 98 9.23 -36.26 -47.26
C ALA A 98 8.68 -34.89 -46.79
N GLY A 99 9.48 -33.81 -46.81
CA GLY A 99 9.05 -32.46 -46.41
C GLY A 99 8.80 -32.30 -44.90
N LEU A 100 9.24 -33.26 -44.08
CA LEU A 100 9.20 -33.23 -42.61
C LEU A 100 10.55 -32.81 -42.01
N GLY A 101 11.38 -32.17 -42.83
CA GLY A 101 12.65 -31.60 -42.40
C GLY A 101 12.47 -30.49 -41.37
N ILE A 102 13.51 -30.26 -40.58
CA ILE A 102 13.52 -29.24 -39.53
C ILE A 102 13.24 -27.83 -40.11
N GLU A 103 13.74 -27.55 -41.32
CA GLU A 103 13.55 -26.26 -41.98
C GLU A 103 12.10 -26.03 -42.44
N ALA A 104 11.45 -27.06 -42.97
CA ALA A 104 10.06 -26.99 -43.40
C ALA A 104 9.10 -26.78 -42.21
N LEU A 105 9.37 -27.41 -41.07
CA LEU A 105 8.61 -27.18 -39.83
C LEU A 105 8.77 -25.74 -39.34
N ARG A 106 10.00 -25.21 -39.29
CA ARG A 106 10.24 -23.81 -38.89
C ARG A 106 9.57 -22.79 -39.83
N ALA A 107 9.54 -23.07 -41.13
CA ALA A 107 8.87 -22.21 -42.09
C ALA A 107 7.36 -22.13 -41.82
N ARG A 108 6.70 -23.28 -41.60
CA ARG A 108 5.28 -23.34 -41.25
C ARG A 108 4.96 -22.64 -39.93
N GLU A 109 5.78 -22.86 -38.90
CA GLU A 109 5.63 -22.18 -37.60
C GLU A 109 5.72 -20.66 -37.74
N LYS A 110 6.62 -20.18 -38.60
CA LYS A 110 6.79 -18.75 -38.86
C LYS A 110 5.59 -18.17 -39.62
N GLU A 111 5.11 -18.84 -40.67
CA GLU A 111 3.93 -18.42 -41.41
C GLU A 111 2.68 -18.34 -40.53
N GLU A 112 2.48 -19.34 -39.66
CA GLU A 112 1.38 -19.34 -38.69
C GLU A 112 1.49 -18.15 -37.71
N LEU A 113 2.69 -17.88 -37.20
CA LEU A 113 2.94 -16.74 -36.32
C LEU A 113 2.64 -15.40 -37.01
N ASP A 114 3.09 -15.22 -38.25
CA ASP A 114 2.89 -13.98 -39.01
C ASP A 114 1.39 -13.70 -39.24
N VAL A 115 0.59 -14.74 -39.54
CA VAL A 115 -0.87 -14.64 -39.69
C VAL A 115 -1.54 -14.22 -38.37
N LEU A 116 -1.12 -14.80 -37.25
CA LEU A 116 -1.67 -14.47 -35.93
C LEU A 116 -1.34 -13.04 -35.51
N LEU A 117 -0.14 -12.55 -35.82
CA LEU A 117 0.26 -11.18 -35.55
C LEU A 117 -0.59 -10.18 -36.34
N LEU A 118 -0.81 -10.43 -37.64
CA LEU A 118 -1.66 -9.58 -38.48
C LEU A 118 -3.10 -9.51 -37.96
N LYS A 119 -3.67 -10.64 -37.56
CA LYS A 119 -5.03 -10.68 -36.98
C LYS A 119 -5.13 -9.87 -35.68
N ASN A 120 -4.12 -9.96 -34.82
CA ASN A 120 -4.07 -9.18 -33.58
C ASN A 120 -3.94 -7.67 -33.86
N GLU A 121 -3.12 -7.28 -34.84
CA GLU A 121 -3.03 -5.88 -35.27
C GLU A 121 -4.36 -5.33 -35.79
N GLU A 122 -5.12 -6.11 -36.56
CA GLU A 122 -6.44 -5.72 -37.04
C GLU A 122 -7.44 -5.52 -35.90
N GLU A 123 -7.50 -6.44 -34.94
CA GLU A 123 -8.35 -6.29 -33.75
C GLU A 123 -7.95 -5.07 -32.92
N ASN A 124 -6.65 -4.82 -32.76
CA ASN A 124 -6.14 -3.66 -32.04
C ASN A 124 -6.48 -2.34 -32.75
N LYS A 125 -6.40 -2.29 -34.08
CA LYS A 125 -6.86 -1.13 -34.88
C LYS A 125 -8.36 -0.90 -34.70
N GLY A 126 -9.18 -1.96 -34.69
CA GLY A 126 -10.61 -1.87 -34.41
C GLY A 126 -10.90 -1.27 -33.04
N ARG A 127 -10.25 -1.79 -31.98
CA ARG A 127 -10.37 -1.26 -30.61
C ARG A 127 -9.88 0.18 -30.48
N ALA A 128 -8.83 0.56 -31.21
CA ALA A 128 -8.33 1.94 -31.23
C ALA A 128 -9.37 2.92 -31.79
N ARG A 129 -10.03 2.57 -32.91
CA ARG A 129 -11.11 3.40 -33.48
C ARG A 129 -12.29 3.57 -32.52
N MET A 130 -12.68 2.51 -31.82
CA MET A 130 -13.76 2.57 -30.82
C MET A 130 -13.39 3.47 -29.63
N ARG A 131 -12.13 3.43 -29.17
CA ARG A 131 -11.64 4.34 -28.12
C ARG A 131 -11.67 5.79 -28.57
N GLU A 132 -11.18 6.09 -29.77
CA GLU A 132 -11.17 7.45 -30.31
C GLU A 132 -12.60 8.02 -30.46
N ALA A 133 -13.56 7.19 -30.88
CA ALA A 133 -14.97 7.60 -30.96
C ALA A 133 -15.56 7.93 -29.58
N LEU A 134 -15.29 7.08 -28.58
CA LEU A 134 -15.75 7.30 -27.21
C LEU A 134 -15.08 8.53 -26.57
N GLU A 135 -13.78 8.73 -26.80
CA GLU A 135 -13.04 9.92 -26.37
C GLU A 135 -13.64 11.20 -26.95
N LYS A 136 -13.98 11.22 -28.24
CA LYS A 136 -14.67 12.36 -28.87
C LYS A 136 -16.02 12.65 -28.22
N GLU A 137 -16.85 11.63 -28.00
CA GLU A 137 -18.16 11.79 -27.34
C GLU A 137 -18.01 12.33 -25.92
N THR A 138 -17.04 11.82 -25.15
CA THR A 138 -16.76 12.34 -23.80
C THR A 138 -16.24 13.77 -23.82
N CYS A 139 -15.40 14.12 -24.80
CA CYS A 139 -14.90 15.48 -24.96
C CYS A 139 -16.03 16.46 -25.28
N ASP A 140 -17.00 16.07 -26.10
CA ASP A 140 -18.14 16.90 -26.44
C ASP A 140 -19.10 17.08 -25.25
N LYS A 141 -19.32 16.05 -24.43
CA LYS A 141 -20.06 16.16 -23.16
C LYS A 141 -19.38 17.11 -22.18
N LEU A 142 -18.07 16.94 -21.97
CA LEU A 142 -17.30 17.81 -21.08
C LEU A 142 -17.31 19.27 -21.57
N LYS A 143 -17.20 19.51 -22.88
CA LYS A 143 -17.32 20.86 -23.44
C LYS A 143 -18.69 21.48 -23.13
N ALA A 144 -19.78 20.72 -23.24
CA ALA A 144 -21.11 21.20 -22.92
C ALA A 144 -21.23 21.57 -21.43
N GLU A 145 -20.75 20.71 -20.53
CA GLU A 145 -20.71 20.98 -19.09
C GLU A 145 -19.88 22.23 -18.77
N PHE A 146 -18.69 22.38 -19.37
CA PHE A 146 -17.87 23.58 -19.18
C PHE A 146 -18.55 24.86 -19.67
N LEU A 147 -19.28 24.81 -20.79
CA LEU A 147 -20.01 25.97 -21.29
C LEU A 147 -21.14 26.37 -20.33
N GLU A 148 -21.86 25.40 -19.77
CA GLU A 148 -22.90 25.64 -18.77
C GLU A 148 -22.31 26.28 -17.49
N ASP A 149 -21.19 25.77 -17.00
CA ASP A 149 -20.48 26.33 -15.85
C ASP A 149 -19.98 27.77 -16.09
N ILE A 150 -19.51 28.06 -17.31
CA ILE A 150 -19.08 29.41 -17.69
C ILE A 150 -20.28 30.36 -17.71
N GLU A 151 -21.41 29.94 -18.29
CA GLU A 151 -22.62 30.74 -18.35
C GLU A 151 -23.17 31.05 -16.95
N LEU A 152 -23.19 30.05 -16.05
CA LEU A 152 -23.60 30.24 -14.66
C LEU A 152 -22.72 31.26 -13.96
N LYS A 153 -21.39 31.15 -14.08
CA LYS A 153 -20.46 32.11 -13.46
C LYS A 153 -20.56 33.52 -14.03
N LEU A 154 -20.80 33.66 -15.33
CA LEU A 154 -21.04 34.95 -15.95
C LEU A 154 -22.33 35.59 -15.39
N ASN A 155 -23.41 34.82 -15.26
CA ASN A 155 -24.65 35.31 -14.67
C ASN A 155 -24.48 35.72 -13.20
N GLU A 156 -23.75 34.95 -12.39
CA GLU A 156 -23.41 35.33 -11.01
C GLU A 156 -22.60 36.63 -10.96
N GLN A 157 -21.63 36.79 -11.86
CA GLN A 157 -20.84 38.02 -11.96
C GLN A 157 -21.71 39.22 -12.35
N ASP A 158 -22.61 39.06 -13.31
CA ASP A 158 -23.51 40.12 -13.75
C ASP A 158 -24.46 40.56 -12.63
N GLU A 159 -25.01 39.62 -11.85
CA GLU A 159 -25.84 39.95 -10.68
C GLU A 159 -25.03 40.64 -9.57
N MET A 160 -23.80 40.19 -9.30
CA MET A 160 -22.90 40.86 -8.36
C MET A 160 -22.57 42.29 -8.80
N VAL A 161 -22.31 42.49 -10.11
CA VAL A 161 -22.08 43.81 -10.68
C VAL A 161 -23.31 44.69 -10.49
N LYS A 162 -24.52 44.21 -10.80
CA LYS A 162 -25.77 44.96 -10.58
C LYS A 162 -25.94 45.39 -9.12
N GLN A 163 -25.80 44.47 -8.17
CA GLN A 163 -25.92 44.76 -6.74
C GLN A 163 -24.89 45.80 -6.30
N SER A 164 -23.63 45.64 -6.70
CA SER A 164 -22.56 46.59 -6.36
C SER A 164 -22.82 47.98 -6.97
N THR A 165 -23.34 48.04 -8.20
CA THR A 165 -23.69 49.32 -8.84
C THR A 165 -24.87 50.00 -8.14
N GLU A 166 -25.87 49.24 -7.68
CA GLU A 166 -26.99 49.78 -6.90
C GLU A 166 -26.54 50.31 -5.54
N GLU A 167 -25.64 49.60 -4.85
CA GLU A 167 -25.07 50.02 -3.58
C GLU A 167 -24.29 51.33 -3.74
N VAL A 168 -23.40 51.41 -4.74
CA VAL A 168 -22.66 52.65 -5.06
C VAL A 168 -23.62 53.79 -5.38
N ARG A 169 -24.70 53.53 -6.12
CA ARG A 169 -25.73 54.53 -6.44
C ARG A 169 -26.44 55.03 -5.18
N ARG A 170 -26.82 54.14 -4.26
CA ARG A 170 -27.43 54.51 -2.96
C ARG A 170 -26.45 55.33 -2.11
N SER A 171 -25.19 54.94 -2.04
CA SER A 171 -24.17 55.71 -1.31
C SER A 171 -23.94 57.10 -1.90
N LEU A 172 -24.04 57.26 -3.23
CA LEU A 172 -24.01 58.57 -3.88
C LEU A 172 -25.21 59.43 -3.48
N GLU A 173 -26.43 58.88 -3.52
CA GLU A 173 -27.64 59.58 -3.06
C GLU A 173 -27.55 59.97 -1.57
N GLU A 174 -27.03 59.09 -0.71
CA GLU A 174 -26.81 59.38 0.72
C GLU A 174 -25.70 60.41 0.95
N SER A 175 -24.69 60.47 0.07
CA SER A 175 -23.57 61.40 0.20
C SER A 175 -23.99 62.86 0.08
N GLU A 176 -25.08 63.15 -0.64
CA GLU A 176 -25.67 64.50 -0.71
C GLU A 176 -26.15 64.98 0.68
N SER A 177 -26.50 64.05 1.58
CA SER A 177 -26.98 64.36 2.93
C SER A 177 -25.86 64.51 3.97
N PHE A 178 -24.60 64.28 3.60
CA PHE A 178 -23.46 64.33 4.52
C PHE A 178 -23.16 65.75 5.02
N VAL A 179 -22.64 65.82 6.24
CA VAL A 179 -22.25 67.09 6.88
C VAL A 179 -20.90 67.53 6.34
N THR A 180 -20.89 68.57 5.54
CA THR A 180 -19.68 69.26 5.07
C THR A 180 -19.37 70.46 5.97
N LEU A 181 -18.16 71.02 5.85
CA LEU A 181 -17.75 72.21 6.61
C LEU A 181 -18.66 73.42 6.33
N GLU A 182 -19.25 73.49 5.14
CA GLU A 182 -20.12 74.59 4.71
C GLU A 182 -21.54 74.48 5.31
N ASN A 183 -22.07 73.26 5.46
CA ASN A 183 -23.43 72.99 5.96
C ASN A 183 -23.48 72.63 7.45
N LEU A 184 -22.36 72.77 8.17
CA LEU A 184 -22.20 72.28 9.55
C LEU A 184 -23.11 73.01 10.54
N ASP A 185 -23.13 74.34 10.50
CA ASP A 185 -23.88 75.17 11.46
C ASP A 185 -25.39 74.99 11.30
N GLU A 186 -25.87 74.90 10.05
CA GLU A 186 -27.29 74.67 9.73
C GLU A 186 -27.75 73.29 10.22
N LYS A 187 -26.95 72.24 9.99
CA LYS A 187 -27.27 70.87 10.45
C LYS A 187 -27.21 70.75 11.98
N LEU A 188 -26.30 71.46 12.65
CA LEU A 188 -26.23 71.50 14.11
C LEU A 188 -27.50 72.13 14.70
N LEU A 189 -27.97 73.25 14.15
CA LEU A 189 -29.22 73.88 14.58
C LEU A 189 -30.43 72.96 14.32
N ALA A 190 -30.51 72.34 13.15
CA ALA A 190 -31.60 71.41 12.81
C ALA A 190 -31.64 70.19 13.75
N ALA A 191 -30.49 69.65 14.15
CA ALA A 191 -30.39 68.55 15.11
C ALA A 191 -30.78 68.97 16.54
N LEU A 192 -30.49 70.21 16.94
CA LEU A 192 -30.91 70.78 18.24
C LEU A 192 -32.40 71.14 18.29
N GLU A 193 -33.03 71.34 17.13
CA GLU A 193 -34.46 71.61 17.02
C GLU A 193 -35.30 70.33 16.95
N ASN A 194 -34.76 69.26 16.33
CA ASN A 194 -35.47 68.00 16.10
C ASN A 194 -34.80 66.82 16.83
N PRO A 195 -35.04 66.63 18.15
CA PRO A 195 -34.50 65.48 18.89
C PRO A 195 -35.17 64.18 18.44
N THR A 196 -34.38 63.20 18.00
CA THR A 196 -34.87 61.86 17.64
C THR A 196 -34.74 60.88 18.81
N VAL A 197 -35.79 60.10 19.06
CA VAL A 197 -35.78 59.04 20.09
C VAL A 197 -35.63 57.67 19.44
N PHE A 198 -34.59 56.94 19.84
CA PHE A 198 -34.35 55.56 19.38
C PHE A 198 -34.90 54.51 20.35
N ASP A 199 -35.36 54.94 21.53
CA ASP A 199 -35.87 54.05 22.56
C ASP A 199 -37.25 53.52 22.16
N TYR A 200 -37.36 52.19 22.18
CA TYR A 200 -38.61 51.48 22.01
C TYR A 200 -38.61 50.23 22.86
N CYS A 201 -39.78 49.83 23.35
CA CYS A 201 -39.97 48.55 24.00
C CYS A 201 -40.64 47.57 23.04
N ILE A 202 -40.48 46.27 23.31
CA ILE A 202 -41.09 45.20 22.52
C ILE A 202 -41.95 44.38 23.48
N ASP A 203 -43.19 44.10 23.07
CA ASP A 203 -44.05 43.18 23.81
C ASP A 203 -43.66 41.71 23.58
N LEU A 204 -44.34 40.79 24.25
CA LEU A 204 -44.11 39.35 24.11
C LEU A 204 -44.57 38.80 22.74
N GLN A 205 -45.33 39.59 21.98
CA GLN A 205 -45.83 39.29 20.64
C GLN A 205 -44.90 39.85 19.53
N GLY A 206 -43.84 40.58 19.91
CA GLY A 206 -42.88 41.20 18.98
C GLY A 206 -43.29 42.57 18.43
N GLN A 207 -44.36 43.18 18.93
CA GLN A 207 -44.80 44.52 18.54
C GLN A 207 -43.94 45.59 19.23
N LYS A 208 -43.41 46.51 18.43
CA LYS A 208 -42.56 47.62 18.91
C LYS A 208 -43.42 48.82 19.30
N PHE A 209 -43.21 49.34 20.50
CA PHE A 209 -43.80 50.59 20.98
C PHE A 209 -42.69 51.63 21.17
N HIS A 210 -42.74 52.69 20.38
CA HIS A 210 -41.77 53.79 20.42
C HIS A 210 -42.22 54.87 21.41
N ASP A 211 -41.27 55.46 22.11
CA ASP A 211 -41.56 56.64 22.94
C ASP A 211 -41.90 57.86 22.06
N PRO A 212 -42.83 58.72 22.50
CA PRO A 212 -43.20 59.90 21.74
C PRO A 212 -42.05 60.91 21.68
N VAL A 213 -41.95 61.63 20.56
CA VAL A 213 -40.88 62.63 20.34
C VAL A 213 -40.96 63.74 21.40
N PRO A 214 -39.85 64.06 22.10
CA PRO A 214 -39.85 65.06 23.16
C PRO A 214 -40.07 66.46 22.58
N VAL A 215 -41.04 67.18 23.13
CA VAL A 215 -41.37 68.56 22.73
C VAL A 215 -40.46 69.53 23.49
N LYS A 216 -39.79 70.43 22.76
CA LYS A 216 -38.77 71.36 23.31
C LYS A 216 -39.32 72.40 24.29
N TYR A 217 -40.59 72.78 24.13
CA TYR A 217 -41.30 73.70 25.03
C TYR A 217 -42.60 73.07 25.52
N LEU A 218 -42.81 73.03 26.84
CA LEU A 218 -44.07 72.64 27.46
C LEU A 218 -44.97 73.88 27.54
N GLU A 219 -46.09 73.92 26.82
CA GLU A 219 -47.07 75.00 26.95
C GLU A 219 -47.94 74.79 28.20
N GLY A 220 -47.90 75.76 29.12
CA GLY A 220 -48.70 75.78 30.37
C GLY A 220 -47.94 76.33 31.58
N THR A 221 -48.67 76.70 32.64
CA THR A 221 -48.09 77.17 33.91
C THR A 221 -47.19 76.09 34.52
N PRO A 222 -45.93 76.40 34.89
CA PRO A 222 -44.98 75.39 35.34
C PRO A 222 -45.45 74.79 36.66
N THR A 223 -45.79 73.50 36.65
CA THR A 223 -45.98 72.75 37.90
C THR A 223 -44.62 72.59 38.58
N ARG A 224 -44.59 72.89 39.88
CA ARG A 224 -43.40 72.82 40.75
C ARG A 224 -42.68 71.48 40.53
N GLN A 225 -41.47 71.54 39.95
CA GLN A 225 -40.59 70.39 39.78
C GLN A 225 -40.34 69.72 41.15
N LYS A 226 -41.04 68.62 41.43
CA LYS A 226 -40.49 67.57 42.29
C LYS A 226 -39.53 66.80 41.39
N GLY A 227 -38.25 66.79 41.76
CA GLY A 227 -37.20 66.13 40.99
C GLY A 227 -37.57 64.71 40.58
N ARG A 228 -37.05 64.28 39.43
CA ARG A 228 -37.23 62.94 38.85
C ARG A 228 -37.22 61.88 39.95
N SER A 229 -38.40 61.34 40.22
CA SER A 229 -38.61 60.22 41.12
C SER A 229 -38.36 58.94 40.34
N PHE A 230 -37.10 58.52 40.19
CA PHE A 230 -36.67 57.11 40.06
C PHE A 230 -35.14 57.06 40.12
N ASP A 231 -34.59 57.34 41.30
CA ASP A 231 -33.26 56.86 41.67
C ASP A 231 -33.39 56.20 43.04
N ARG A 232 -33.59 54.88 43.04
CA ARG A 232 -33.48 54.05 44.24
C ARG A 232 -32.02 53.65 44.34
N SER A 233 -31.19 54.53 44.89
CA SER A 233 -29.79 54.28 45.16
C SER A 233 -29.62 53.16 46.21
N LEU A 234 -29.09 52.00 45.80
CA LEU A 234 -28.42 51.08 46.71
C LEU A 234 -26.99 51.58 46.93
N VAL A 235 -26.72 51.93 48.18
CA VAL A 235 -25.43 52.38 48.70
C VAL A 235 -24.44 51.22 48.73
N ALA A 236 -23.25 51.39 48.15
CA ALA A 236 -22.04 50.69 48.55
C ALA A 236 -20.80 51.60 48.33
N PRO A 237 -19.85 51.67 49.27
CA PRO A 237 -18.78 52.67 49.27
C PRO A 237 -17.71 52.42 48.21
N ARG A 238 -17.28 53.51 47.57
CA ARG A 238 -16.15 53.59 46.65
C ARG A 238 -14.84 53.30 47.39
N ASN A 239 -14.20 52.18 47.06
CA ASN A 239 -12.76 52.03 47.18
C ASN A 239 -12.11 52.17 45.80
N ILE A 240 -11.01 52.89 45.83
CA ILE A 240 -10.07 53.22 44.77
C ILE A 240 -9.51 51.92 44.18
N ALA A 241 -9.81 51.63 42.91
CA ALA A 241 -9.04 50.79 41.98
C ALA A 241 -9.92 50.38 40.78
N ARG A 242 -10.03 51.23 39.75
CA ARG A 242 -10.62 50.78 38.48
C ARG A 242 -10.17 51.54 37.24
N GLN A 243 -8.92 51.99 37.22
CA GLN A 243 -8.23 52.38 35.99
C GLN A 243 -7.22 51.35 35.47
N GLU A 244 -6.96 50.24 36.20
CA GLU A 244 -6.06 49.17 35.73
C GLU A 244 -6.77 47.85 35.37
N ALA A 245 -8.09 47.74 35.52
CA ALA A 245 -8.82 46.49 35.28
C ALA A 245 -9.49 46.39 33.89
N LYS A 246 -9.48 47.46 33.07
CA LYS A 246 -10.11 47.45 31.74
C LYS A 246 -9.15 47.10 30.60
N ALA A 247 -7.84 47.10 30.85
CA ALA A 247 -6.83 46.64 29.88
C ALA A 247 -6.43 45.17 30.07
N VAL A 248 -6.70 44.56 31.22
CA VAL A 248 -6.31 43.16 31.53
C VAL A 248 -7.45 42.16 31.28
N ILE A 249 -8.71 42.61 31.26
CA ILE A 249 -9.87 41.73 31.04
C ILE A 249 -10.22 41.60 29.54
N ASP A 250 -9.84 42.57 28.69
CA ASP A 250 -9.98 42.44 27.23
C ASP A 250 -8.89 41.57 26.59
N SER A 251 -7.74 41.37 27.25
CA SER A 251 -6.67 40.50 26.75
C SER A 251 -6.88 39.01 27.03
N GLN A 252 -7.93 38.62 27.75
CA GLN A 252 -8.22 37.20 28.07
C GLN A 252 -9.47 36.64 27.37
N LYS A 253 -10.06 37.38 26.42
CA LYS A 253 -11.19 36.91 25.60
C LYS A 253 -11.07 37.18 24.10
N SER A 254 -9.89 37.58 23.60
CA SER A 254 -9.63 37.52 22.16
C SER A 254 -9.17 36.11 21.78
N GLY A 255 -10.06 35.31 21.19
CA GLY A 255 -9.64 34.09 20.51
C GLY A 255 -8.57 34.41 19.45
N MET A 256 -7.64 33.49 19.24
CA MET A 256 -6.56 33.63 18.26
C MET A 256 -7.12 34.00 16.88
N THR A 257 -6.57 35.03 16.21
CA THR A 257 -7.03 35.43 14.88
C THR A 257 -6.75 34.33 13.84
N LEU A 258 -7.41 34.38 12.68
CA LEU A 258 -7.23 33.34 11.65
C LEU A 258 -5.80 33.32 11.13
N GLU A 259 -5.23 34.50 10.89
CA GLU A 259 -3.86 34.71 10.44
C GLU A 259 -2.86 34.17 11.46
N ASP A 260 -3.09 34.43 12.75
CA ASP A 260 -2.26 33.91 13.84
C ASP A 260 -2.32 32.38 13.93
N LYS A 261 -3.49 31.77 13.68
CA LYS A 261 -3.61 30.31 13.66
C LYS A 261 -2.78 29.71 12.53
N ILE A 262 -2.89 30.28 11.32
CA ILE A 262 -2.19 29.79 10.14
C ILE A 262 -0.68 29.99 10.28
N SER A 263 -0.22 31.14 10.77
CA SER A 263 1.21 31.40 10.97
C SER A 263 1.82 30.42 11.97
N ASN A 264 1.16 30.19 13.11
CA ASN A 264 1.61 29.22 14.11
C ASN A 264 1.62 27.78 13.58
N LEU A 265 0.60 27.37 12.81
CA LEU A 265 0.57 26.05 12.20
C LEU A 265 1.68 25.87 11.16
N GLN A 266 1.96 26.89 10.36
CA GLN A 266 3.07 26.89 9.40
C GLN A 266 4.42 26.76 10.12
N ASP A 267 4.66 27.53 11.18
CA ASP A 267 5.87 27.44 11.99
C ASP A 267 6.08 26.06 12.60
N ILE A 268 4.99 25.37 12.97
CA ILE A 268 5.07 24.00 13.47
C ILE A 268 5.44 23.04 12.32
N ILE A 269 4.80 23.15 11.15
CA ILE A 269 5.11 22.30 9.99
C ILE A 269 6.58 22.42 9.57
N TYR A 270 7.15 23.63 9.60
CA TYR A 270 8.58 23.85 9.33
C TYR A 270 9.48 23.02 10.25
N LYS A 271 9.09 22.85 11.51
CA LYS A 271 9.86 22.09 12.50
C LYS A 271 9.54 20.60 12.43
N ARG A 272 8.28 20.20 12.26
CA ARG A 272 7.80 18.82 12.34
C ARG A 272 6.65 18.58 11.35
N PRO A 273 6.61 17.46 10.62
CA PRO A 273 5.54 17.20 9.64
C PRO A 273 4.16 16.99 10.27
N ILE A 274 4.10 16.55 11.53
CA ILE A 274 2.85 16.33 12.26
C ILE A 274 2.79 17.28 13.46
N VAL A 275 1.62 17.90 13.66
CA VAL A 275 1.31 18.74 14.81
C VAL A 275 0.81 17.85 15.96
N PRO A 276 1.55 17.71 17.08
CA PRO A 276 1.03 17.03 18.25
C PRO A 276 -0.07 17.89 18.89
N MET A 277 -1.25 17.29 19.09
CA MET A 277 -2.43 17.95 19.60
C MET A 277 -2.51 17.80 21.11
N ASN A 278 -2.64 18.94 21.79
CA ASN A 278 -3.04 19.01 23.20
C ASN A 278 -4.49 19.54 23.25
N LEU A 279 -5.14 19.49 24.41
CA LEU A 279 -6.50 20.01 24.59
C LEU A 279 -6.67 21.47 24.11
N ASP A 280 -5.70 22.34 24.40
CA ASP A 280 -5.77 23.75 23.98
C ASP A 280 -5.59 23.91 22.46
N ARG A 281 -4.64 23.18 21.88
CA ARG A 281 -4.41 23.15 20.42
C ARG A 281 -5.61 22.57 19.68
N TRP A 282 -6.24 21.56 20.24
CA TRP A 282 -7.46 20.96 19.72
C TRP A 282 -8.62 21.97 19.68
N LYS A 283 -8.83 22.71 20.77
CA LYS A 283 -9.83 23.77 20.83
C LYS A 283 -9.52 24.88 19.82
N ASN A 284 -8.27 25.34 19.76
CA ASN A 284 -7.89 26.51 18.95
C ASN A 284 -7.77 26.20 17.45
N TYR A 285 -7.19 25.07 17.06
CA TYR A 285 -6.91 24.76 15.65
C TYR A 285 -7.94 23.86 14.98
N VAL A 286 -8.62 22.99 15.73
CA VAL A 286 -9.57 22.01 15.16
C VAL A 286 -11.03 22.42 15.38
N ARG A 287 -11.41 22.79 16.62
CA ARG A 287 -12.82 23.06 16.97
C ARG A 287 -13.25 24.52 16.80
N SER A 288 -12.38 25.49 17.08
CA SER A 288 -12.78 26.90 17.02
C SER A 288 -12.85 27.43 15.58
N ALA A 289 -13.95 28.11 15.25
CA ALA A 289 -14.08 28.92 14.05
C ALA A 289 -13.44 30.31 14.29
N PRO A 290 -13.04 31.06 13.24
CA PRO A 290 -13.05 30.72 11.80
C PRO A 290 -11.88 29.81 11.39
N ARG A 291 -12.07 29.03 10.30
CA ARG A 291 -11.04 28.18 9.67
C ARG A 291 -11.16 28.27 8.14
N ASN A 292 -10.04 28.38 7.45
CA ASN A 292 -9.94 28.30 5.97
C ASN A 292 -9.05 27.13 5.51
N TYR A 293 -8.68 26.25 6.45
CA TYR A 293 -7.86 25.08 6.21
C TYR A 293 -8.56 23.83 6.74
N SER A 294 -8.26 22.69 6.13
CA SER A 294 -8.68 21.37 6.59
C SER A 294 -7.61 20.77 7.52
N MET A 295 -8.06 20.06 8.55
CA MET A 295 -7.17 19.33 9.46
C MET A 295 -7.43 17.84 9.30
N ILE A 296 -6.37 17.06 9.10
CA ILE A 296 -6.43 15.59 9.20
C ILE A 296 -5.80 15.20 10.51
N VAL A 297 -6.58 14.59 11.39
CA VAL A 297 -6.10 14.21 12.73
C VAL A 297 -6.17 12.70 12.90
N MET A 298 -5.04 12.11 13.26
CA MET A 298 -4.96 10.71 13.64
C MET A 298 -5.08 10.56 15.16
N PHE A 299 -6.03 9.73 15.59
CA PHE A 299 -6.17 9.28 16.97
C PHE A 299 -5.39 7.98 17.14
N THR A 300 -4.44 7.95 18.07
CA THR A 300 -3.57 6.78 18.29
C THR A 300 -3.22 6.58 19.76
N ALA A 301 -2.71 5.39 20.08
CA ALA A 301 -2.19 5.04 21.40
C ALA A 301 -0.80 4.41 21.22
N LEU A 302 0.23 5.25 21.31
CA LEU A 302 1.64 4.84 21.12
C LEU A 302 2.27 4.35 22.42
N SER A 303 1.73 4.77 23.56
CA SER A 303 2.25 4.38 24.86
C SER A 303 2.13 2.88 25.14
N THR A 304 3.10 2.37 25.90
CA THR A 304 3.18 0.96 26.27
C THR A 304 2.05 0.52 27.21
N GLY A 305 1.36 1.45 27.85
CA GLY A 305 0.24 1.19 28.76
C GLY A 305 -1.02 0.66 28.07
N VAL A 306 -1.26 1.00 26.80
CA VAL A 306 -2.46 0.60 26.04
C VAL A 306 -2.21 -0.63 25.15
N ASN A 307 -0.93 -0.98 24.91
CA ASN A 307 -0.48 -2.14 24.14
C ASN A 307 -1.22 -2.34 22.79
N CYS A 308 -1.21 -1.31 21.94
CA CYS A 308 -1.82 -1.35 20.62
C CYS A 308 -0.79 -1.76 19.55
N PRO A 309 -0.85 -2.99 18.98
CA PRO A 309 0.15 -3.46 18.02
C PRO A 309 0.07 -2.75 16.66
N ILE A 310 -1.10 -2.23 16.30
CA ILE A 310 -1.38 -1.59 15.00
C ILE A 310 -1.02 -0.09 15.03
N CYS A 311 -1.08 0.55 16.21
CA CYS A 311 -0.96 1.99 16.36
C CYS A 311 0.41 2.54 15.94
N LYS A 312 1.49 1.80 16.23
CA LYS A 312 2.85 2.21 15.86
C LYS A 312 3.10 2.10 14.34
N PRO A 313 2.83 0.96 13.68
CA PRO A 313 2.92 0.88 12.22
C PRO A 313 2.04 1.92 11.50
N ALA A 314 0.82 2.16 11.99
CA ALA A 314 -0.07 3.18 11.42
C ALA A 314 0.45 4.61 11.60
N TYR A 315 1.05 4.90 12.76
CA TYR A 315 1.70 6.19 13.00
C TYR A 315 2.89 6.40 12.05
N ASP A 316 3.72 5.38 11.83
CA ASP A 316 4.88 5.48 10.95
C ASP A 316 4.47 5.78 9.50
N GLU A 317 3.43 5.10 8.99
CA GLU A 317 2.88 5.38 7.65
C GLU A 317 2.20 6.76 7.56
N PHE A 318 1.45 7.16 8.59
CA PHE A 318 0.87 8.50 8.68
C PHE A 318 1.95 9.61 8.73
N TYR A 319 3.08 9.34 9.38
CA TYR A 319 4.24 10.22 9.40
C TYR A 319 4.85 10.38 8.00
N ILE A 320 4.99 9.30 7.25
CA ILE A 320 5.48 9.35 5.85
C ILE A 320 4.55 10.20 4.99
N LEU A 321 3.22 10.02 5.12
CA LEU A 321 2.23 10.84 4.42
C LEU A 321 2.39 12.34 4.73
N ALA A 322 2.40 12.70 6.01
CA ALA A 322 2.52 14.08 6.45
C ALA A 322 3.84 14.72 6.00
N ASN A 323 4.94 13.95 6.05
CA ASN A 323 6.24 14.39 5.57
C ASN A 323 6.26 14.58 4.04
N SER A 324 5.58 13.72 3.30
CA SER A 324 5.44 13.83 1.84
C SER A 324 4.65 15.08 1.45
N TYR A 325 3.56 15.39 2.18
CA TYR A 325 2.82 16.64 2.01
C TYR A 325 3.72 17.86 2.25
N ARG A 326 4.49 17.85 3.36
CA ARG A 326 5.43 18.93 3.69
C ARG A 326 6.42 19.20 2.56
N TYR A 327 6.92 18.19 1.86
CA TYR A 327 7.83 18.39 0.73
C TYR A 327 7.14 18.85 -0.56
N GLY A 328 5.92 18.38 -0.83
CA GLY A 328 5.21 18.68 -2.08
C GLY A 328 4.39 19.97 -2.05
N HIS A 329 3.80 20.32 -0.90
CA HIS A 329 2.75 21.33 -0.78
C HIS A 329 2.99 22.25 0.43
N MET A 330 4.24 22.63 0.67
CA MET A 330 4.62 23.45 1.84
C MET A 330 3.93 24.83 1.86
N ASN A 331 3.75 25.43 0.68
CA ASN A 331 3.19 26.78 0.56
C ASN A 331 1.65 26.78 0.58
N ASP A 332 1.03 25.61 0.41
CA ASP A 332 -0.43 25.48 0.38
C ASP A 332 -0.94 25.46 1.82
N LYS A 333 -1.42 26.62 2.27
CA LYS A 333 -1.98 26.84 3.63
C LYS A 333 -3.35 26.17 3.83
N ALA A 334 -3.68 25.16 3.02
CA ALA A 334 -5.01 24.56 2.94
C ALA A 334 -5.16 23.29 3.79
N LEU A 335 -4.09 22.56 4.08
CA LEU A 335 -4.15 21.27 4.76
C LEU A 335 -3.03 21.10 5.80
N TYR A 336 -3.38 20.53 6.96
CA TYR A 336 -2.44 20.27 8.04
C TYR A 336 -2.71 18.91 8.70
N PHE A 337 -1.65 18.26 9.17
CA PHE A 337 -1.70 16.93 9.80
C PHE A 337 -1.48 17.02 11.30
N GLY A 338 -2.34 16.38 12.08
CA GLY A 338 -2.28 16.33 13.53
C GLY A 338 -2.31 14.92 14.08
N VAL A 339 -1.77 14.74 15.28
CA VAL A 339 -1.89 13.47 16.04
C VAL A 339 -2.38 13.76 17.45
N VAL A 340 -3.30 12.92 17.92
CA VAL A 340 -3.79 12.92 19.31
C VAL A 340 -3.41 11.58 19.94
N GLU A 341 -2.61 11.63 21.00
CA GLU A 341 -2.23 10.47 21.79
C GLU A 341 -3.20 10.26 22.96
N PHE A 342 -3.64 9.01 23.16
CA PHE A 342 -4.63 8.64 24.17
C PHE A 342 -4.22 9.00 25.61
N GLU A 343 -2.98 8.72 26.00
CA GLU A 343 -2.54 8.91 27.39
C GLU A 343 -2.52 10.38 27.80
N GLU A 344 -2.07 11.26 26.90
CA GLU A 344 -2.03 12.71 27.14
C GLU A 344 -3.42 13.37 27.02
N ASN A 345 -4.32 12.81 26.20
CA ASN A 345 -5.53 13.51 25.76
C ASN A 345 -6.82 12.67 25.83
N GLN A 346 -7.03 11.90 26.91
CA GLN A 346 -8.23 11.05 27.08
C GLN A 346 -9.56 11.80 26.88
N GLN A 347 -9.63 13.08 27.28
CA GLN A 347 -10.83 13.92 27.12
C GLN A 347 -11.23 14.11 25.65
N ILE A 348 -10.26 14.15 24.73
CA ILE A 348 -10.54 14.32 23.30
C ILE A 348 -11.16 13.03 22.73
N PHE A 349 -10.66 11.86 23.15
CA PHE A 349 -11.23 10.56 22.76
C PHE A 349 -12.67 10.39 23.24
N GLN A 350 -12.98 10.83 24.47
CA GLN A 350 -14.34 10.85 25.00
C GLN A 350 -15.23 11.82 24.22
N GLN A 351 -14.74 13.02 23.89
CA GLN A 351 -15.49 13.99 23.10
C GLN A 351 -15.82 13.48 21.70
N MET A 352 -14.95 12.66 21.12
CA MET A 352 -15.14 12.07 19.79
C MET A 352 -15.86 10.71 19.83
N ASN A 353 -16.23 10.20 21.01
CA ASN A 353 -16.83 8.86 21.20
C ASN A 353 -16.04 7.73 20.52
N LEU A 354 -14.71 7.76 20.64
CA LEU A 354 -13.83 6.76 20.05
C LEU A 354 -13.47 5.66 21.05
N ASN A 355 -13.89 4.43 20.74
CA ASN A 355 -13.59 3.22 21.52
C ASN A 355 -12.42 2.41 20.94
N THR A 356 -11.98 2.74 19.72
CA THR A 356 -10.93 2.02 19.00
C THR A 356 -9.88 3.01 18.48
N ALA A 357 -8.63 2.56 18.45
CA ALA A 357 -7.51 3.26 17.84
C ALA A 357 -6.69 2.25 17.02
N PRO A 358 -5.98 2.66 15.95
CA PRO A 358 -5.92 4.02 15.41
C PRO A 358 -7.13 4.36 14.51
N VAL A 359 -7.49 5.65 14.40
CA VAL A 359 -8.54 6.15 13.48
C VAL A 359 -8.12 7.53 12.94
N ILE A 360 -8.38 7.80 11.67
CA ILE A 360 -8.13 9.13 11.06
C ILE A 360 -9.46 9.86 10.84
N PHE A 361 -9.51 11.13 11.25
CA PHE A 361 -10.61 12.04 10.97
C PHE A 361 -10.17 13.20 10.09
N HIS A 362 -11.00 13.52 9.10
CA HIS A 362 -10.92 14.75 8.32
C HIS A 362 -11.87 15.80 8.90
N PHE A 363 -11.33 16.97 9.23
CA PHE A 363 -12.10 18.13 9.65
C PHE A 363 -12.08 19.16 8.52
N PRO A 364 -13.19 19.35 7.78
CA PRO A 364 -13.23 20.27 6.65
C PRO A 364 -13.09 21.73 7.12
N ALA A 365 -12.61 22.61 6.22
CA ALA A 365 -12.51 24.05 6.46
C ALA A 365 -13.87 24.71 6.77
N LYS A 366 -14.94 24.26 6.10
CA LYS A 366 -16.32 24.71 6.32
C LYS A 366 -17.24 23.52 6.62
N GLY A 367 -18.13 23.67 7.60
CA GLY A 367 -19.12 22.64 7.97
C GLY A 367 -18.69 21.75 9.14
N ARG A 368 -19.58 20.82 9.51
CA ARG A 368 -19.35 19.80 10.54
C ARG A 368 -18.83 18.51 9.91
N GLU A 369 -18.10 17.73 10.70
CA GLU A 369 -17.62 16.40 10.34
C GLU A 369 -18.78 15.46 9.98
N LYS A 370 -18.66 14.75 8.85
CA LYS A 370 -19.61 13.70 8.41
C LYS A 370 -19.04 12.32 8.74
N ARG A 371 -19.89 11.29 8.77
CA ARG A 371 -19.44 9.90 8.99
C ARG A 371 -18.44 9.41 7.92
N HIS A 372 -18.50 9.95 6.71
CA HIS A 372 -17.56 9.65 5.62
C HIS A 372 -16.18 10.30 5.81
N ASP A 373 -16.05 11.26 6.71
CA ASP A 373 -14.77 11.90 7.04
C ASP A 373 -13.94 11.06 8.04
N GLN A 374 -14.41 9.86 8.39
CA GLN A 374 -13.69 8.89 9.21
C GLN A 374 -13.09 7.79 8.33
N MET A 375 -11.79 7.55 8.47
CA MET A 375 -11.09 6.43 7.85
C MET A 375 -10.72 5.39 8.93
N GLU A 376 -11.31 4.20 8.79
CA GLU A 376 -11.00 3.03 9.61
C GLU A 376 -9.96 2.15 8.90
N PHE A 377 -8.85 1.88 9.59
CA PHE A 377 -7.71 1.11 9.08
C PHE A 377 -8.05 -0.33 8.71
N GLN A 378 -9.06 -0.91 9.37
CA GLN A 378 -9.46 -2.30 9.15
C GLN A 378 -10.06 -2.53 7.76
N ARG A 379 -10.61 -1.47 7.13
CA ARG A 379 -11.23 -1.53 5.81
C ARG A 379 -10.31 -1.04 4.69
N PHE A 380 -9.56 0.03 4.94
CA PHE A 380 -8.77 0.71 3.90
C PHE A 380 -7.29 0.32 3.90
N GLY A 381 -6.80 -0.37 4.93
CA GLY A 381 -5.38 -0.68 5.09
C GLY A 381 -4.61 0.43 5.82
N ILE A 382 -3.33 0.17 6.07
CA ILE A 382 -2.45 1.03 6.88
C ILE A 382 -1.45 1.81 6.01
N ASP A 383 -1.33 1.46 4.73
CA ASP A 383 -0.37 2.08 3.82
C ASP A 383 -0.60 3.59 3.66
N ALA A 384 0.49 4.36 3.65
CA ALA A 384 0.47 5.80 3.41
C ALA A 384 -0.20 6.16 2.07
N ASP A 385 -0.10 5.29 1.06
CA ASP A 385 -0.75 5.44 -0.25
C ASP A 385 -2.29 5.37 -0.14
N ALA A 386 -2.81 4.51 0.74
CA ALA A 386 -4.25 4.41 1.00
C ALA A 386 -4.76 5.65 1.75
N MET A 387 -3.99 6.14 2.73
CA MET A 387 -4.29 7.38 3.42
C MET A 387 -4.24 8.59 2.46
N ALA A 388 -3.24 8.66 1.57
CA ALA A 388 -3.13 9.72 0.57
C ALA A 388 -4.35 9.79 -0.34
N LYS A 389 -4.88 8.63 -0.77
CA LYS A 389 -6.12 8.55 -1.54
C LYS A 389 -7.32 9.06 -0.75
N PHE A 390 -7.46 8.66 0.51
CA PHE A 390 -8.52 9.17 1.39
C PHE A 390 -8.44 10.70 1.53
N VAL A 391 -7.24 11.26 1.69
CA VAL A 391 -7.03 12.71 1.74
C VAL A 391 -7.43 13.38 0.43
N ALA A 392 -7.01 12.82 -0.70
CA ALA A 392 -7.32 13.35 -2.03
C ALA A 392 -8.83 13.36 -2.31
N GLU A 393 -9.55 12.30 -1.93
CA GLU A 393 -11.01 12.23 -2.08
C GLU A 393 -11.77 13.28 -1.25
N ARG A 394 -11.20 13.71 -0.11
CA ARG A 394 -11.84 14.65 0.81
C ARG A 394 -11.48 16.10 0.56
N THR A 395 -10.23 16.35 0.15
CA THR A 395 -9.67 17.71 0.04
C THR A 395 -9.40 18.14 -1.39
N GLY A 396 -9.39 17.20 -2.35
CA GLY A 396 -8.98 17.46 -3.73
C GLY A 396 -7.45 17.58 -3.93
N ILE A 397 -6.65 17.45 -2.86
CA ILE A 397 -5.20 17.59 -2.92
C ILE A 397 -4.54 16.21 -3.11
N HIS A 398 -3.84 16.03 -4.23
CA HIS A 398 -3.14 14.79 -4.53
C HIS A 398 -1.72 14.78 -3.95
N ILE A 399 -1.49 13.95 -2.93
CA ILE A 399 -0.19 13.83 -2.25
C ILE A 399 0.57 12.62 -2.81
N HIS A 400 1.74 12.85 -3.40
CA HIS A 400 2.65 11.78 -3.79
C HIS A 400 3.50 11.34 -2.59
N VAL A 401 3.36 10.07 -2.17
CA VAL A 401 4.04 9.52 -1.00
C VAL A 401 5.52 9.25 -1.31
N LEU A 402 6.41 9.89 -0.57
CA LEU A 402 7.87 9.76 -0.65
C LEU A 402 8.38 8.87 0.49
N ARG A 403 8.66 7.59 0.22
CA ARG A 403 9.19 6.65 1.23
C ARG A 403 10.71 6.82 1.37
N PRO A 404 11.26 6.87 2.60
CA PRO A 404 12.71 6.91 2.79
C PRO A 404 13.36 5.60 2.31
N PRO A 405 14.53 5.67 1.64
CA PRO A 405 15.22 4.47 1.16
C PRO A 405 15.62 3.56 2.32
N ASN A 406 15.23 2.29 2.27
CA ASN A 406 15.62 1.29 3.27
C ASN A 406 17.05 0.80 3.01
N TYR A 407 18.01 1.29 3.81
CA TYR A 407 19.42 0.87 3.73
C TYR A 407 19.71 -0.48 4.41
N ALA A 408 18.80 -1.02 5.24
CA ALA A 408 19.02 -2.29 5.91
C ALA A 408 19.04 -3.46 4.91
N ALA A 409 18.12 -3.45 3.94
CA ALA A 409 18.06 -4.47 2.89
C ALA A 409 19.35 -4.56 2.04
N PRO A 410 19.87 -3.47 1.44
CA PRO A 410 21.12 -3.53 0.68
C PRO A 410 22.33 -3.87 1.55
N VAL A 411 22.35 -3.46 2.84
CA VAL A 411 23.42 -3.85 3.77
C VAL A 411 23.41 -5.36 4.02
N VAL A 412 22.24 -5.96 4.28
CA VAL A 412 22.12 -7.42 4.47
C VAL A 412 22.51 -8.17 3.20
N ILE A 413 22.07 -7.70 2.03
CA ILE A 413 22.45 -8.28 0.73
C ILE A 413 23.97 -8.20 0.54
N MET A 414 24.59 -7.06 0.83
CA MET A 414 26.04 -6.87 0.70
C MET A 414 26.80 -7.80 1.66
N LEU A 415 26.32 -7.96 2.90
CA LEU A 415 26.91 -8.87 3.89
C LEU A 415 26.79 -10.34 3.45
N LEU A 416 25.66 -10.72 2.86
CA LEU A 416 25.43 -12.08 2.34
C LEU A 416 26.33 -12.36 1.12
N VAL A 417 26.49 -11.38 0.22
CA VAL A 417 27.42 -11.47 -0.92
C VAL A 417 28.86 -11.57 -0.44
N MET A 418 29.27 -10.78 0.56
CA MET A 418 30.58 -10.86 1.21
C MET A 418 30.82 -12.23 1.83
N LEU A 419 29.83 -12.80 2.53
CA LEU A 419 29.90 -14.13 3.13
C LEU A 419 30.07 -15.21 2.06
N ILE A 420 29.29 -15.16 0.98
CA ILE A 420 29.40 -16.11 -0.15
C ILE A 420 30.76 -15.98 -0.82
N MET A 421 31.22 -14.76 -1.12
CA MET A 421 32.54 -14.52 -1.71
C MET A 421 33.66 -14.99 -0.77
N GLY A 422 33.53 -14.75 0.53
CA GLY A 422 34.48 -15.20 1.55
C GLY A 422 34.56 -16.73 1.65
N LEU A 423 33.41 -17.40 1.66
CA LEU A 423 33.33 -18.88 1.63
C LEU A 423 33.92 -19.45 0.34
N LEU A 424 33.62 -18.87 -0.82
CA LEU A 424 34.19 -19.28 -2.10
C LEU A 424 35.70 -19.02 -2.19
N TYR A 425 36.19 -17.94 -1.58
CA TYR A 425 37.61 -17.62 -1.50
C TYR A 425 38.36 -18.61 -0.58
N MET A 426 37.85 -18.85 0.64
CA MET A 426 38.44 -19.82 1.57
C MET A 426 38.40 -21.26 1.05
N ARG A 427 37.34 -21.65 0.34
CA ARG A 427 37.19 -22.99 -0.25
C ARG A 427 37.55 -23.07 -1.75
N ARG A 428 38.34 -22.12 -2.27
CA ARG A 428 38.74 -22.08 -3.69
C ARG A 428 39.38 -23.38 -4.19
N ASN A 429 40.05 -24.12 -3.31
CA ASN A 429 40.72 -25.39 -3.65
C ASN A 429 39.83 -26.65 -3.45
N ASN A 430 38.62 -26.52 -2.88
CA ASN A 430 37.69 -27.61 -2.61
C ASN A 430 36.28 -27.31 -3.13
N LEU A 431 36.20 -26.96 -4.42
CA LEU A 431 34.93 -26.69 -5.13
C LEU A 431 34.19 -27.97 -5.53
N GLU A 432 34.59 -29.14 -5.02
CA GLU A 432 33.93 -30.42 -5.32
C GLU A 432 32.44 -30.41 -4.94
N PHE A 433 32.06 -29.64 -3.93
CA PHE A 433 30.65 -29.51 -3.53
C PHE A 433 29.75 -28.89 -4.62
N LEU A 434 30.28 -27.95 -5.44
CA LEU A 434 29.55 -27.33 -6.55
C LEU A 434 29.36 -28.28 -7.73
N TYR A 435 30.21 -29.29 -7.87
CA TYR A 435 30.07 -30.31 -8.91
C TYR A 435 29.20 -31.49 -8.45
N ASN A 436 28.89 -31.58 -7.16
CA ASN A 436 28.08 -32.66 -6.63
C ASN A 436 26.60 -32.49 -7.03
N ARG A 437 26.08 -33.47 -7.78
CA ARG A 437 24.68 -33.46 -8.23
C ARG A 437 23.69 -33.58 -7.07
N THR A 438 24.06 -34.26 -5.98
CA THR A 438 23.17 -34.43 -4.82
C THR A 438 22.98 -33.12 -4.05
N PHE A 439 24.01 -32.27 -3.99
CA PHE A 439 23.92 -30.93 -3.41
C PHE A 439 22.88 -30.08 -4.16
N TRP A 440 22.96 -30.02 -5.49
CA TRP A 440 21.98 -29.29 -6.30
C TRP A 440 20.57 -29.89 -6.21
N GLY A 441 20.46 -31.22 -6.10
CA GLY A 441 19.19 -31.89 -5.84
C GLY A 441 18.56 -31.41 -4.52
N LEU A 442 19.35 -31.37 -3.43
CA LEU A 442 18.89 -30.91 -2.12
C LEU A 442 18.49 -29.43 -2.15
N VAL A 443 19.26 -28.58 -2.83
CA VAL A 443 18.93 -27.15 -3.02
C VAL A 443 17.60 -26.98 -3.77
N CYS A 444 17.39 -27.71 -4.87
CA CYS A 444 16.13 -27.66 -5.62
C CYS A 444 14.94 -28.09 -4.76
N VAL A 445 15.07 -29.18 -3.99
CA VAL A 445 14.02 -29.65 -3.09
C VAL A 445 13.74 -28.61 -2.00
N ALA A 446 14.77 -28.01 -1.41
CA ALA A 446 14.60 -26.95 -0.40
C ALA A 446 13.84 -25.73 -0.94
N ILE A 447 14.12 -25.31 -2.17
CA ILE A 447 13.40 -24.21 -2.83
C ILE A 447 11.93 -24.57 -3.05
N VAL A 448 11.65 -25.77 -3.55
CA VAL A 448 10.27 -26.23 -3.76
C VAL A 448 9.49 -26.28 -2.45
N LEU A 449 10.10 -26.83 -1.39
CA LEU A 449 9.48 -26.88 -0.06
C LEU A 449 9.19 -25.47 0.50
N CYS A 450 10.11 -24.52 0.30
CA CYS A 450 9.95 -23.12 0.69
C CYS A 450 8.74 -22.46 0.01
N PHE A 451 8.55 -22.70 -1.29
CA PHE A 451 7.40 -22.15 -2.01
C PHE A 451 6.09 -22.85 -1.66
N MET A 452 6.11 -24.16 -1.44
CA MET A 452 4.91 -24.93 -1.07
C MET A 452 4.41 -24.66 0.35
N SER A 453 5.29 -24.25 1.28
CA SER A 453 4.88 -23.95 2.66
C SER A 453 4.13 -22.62 2.82
N GLY A 454 4.08 -21.78 1.78
CA GLY A 454 3.36 -20.49 1.80
C GLY A 454 4.26 -19.27 2.04
N GLN A 455 5.59 -19.39 1.92
CA GLN A 455 6.51 -18.26 2.15
C GLN A 455 6.25 -17.06 1.24
N MET A 456 5.77 -17.27 0.02
CA MET A 456 5.42 -16.18 -0.88
C MET A 456 4.21 -15.38 -0.38
N TRP A 457 3.26 -16.04 0.30
CA TRP A 457 2.14 -15.35 0.94
C TRP A 457 2.64 -14.44 2.05
N ASN A 458 3.56 -14.92 2.90
CA ASN A 458 4.17 -14.13 3.97
C ASN A 458 4.97 -12.94 3.43
N HIS A 459 5.76 -13.13 2.37
CA HIS A 459 6.54 -12.05 1.78
C HIS A 459 5.64 -10.91 1.25
N ILE A 460 4.48 -11.25 0.67
CA ILE A 460 3.56 -10.25 0.11
C ILE A 460 2.80 -9.50 1.21
N ARG A 461 2.33 -10.20 2.26
CA ARG A 461 1.45 -9.60 3.30
C ARG A 461 2.16 -9.13 4.56
N GLY A 462 3.40 -9.58 4.81
CA GLY A 462 4.17 -9.22 6.00
C GLY A 462 3.50 -9.50 7.35
N PRO A 463 2.93 -10.70 7.61
CA PRO A 463 2.32 -11.04 8.88
C PRO A 463 3.35 -11.08 10.04
N PRO A 464 2.93 -10.94 11.31
CA PRO A 464 3.82 -11.08 12.45
C PRO A 464 4.29 -12.54 12.62
N PHE A 465 5.39 -12.73 13.35
CA PHE A 465 6.00 -14.05 13.52
C PHE A 465 5.21 -14.98 14.45
N PHE A 466 4.75 -14.48 15.60
CA PHE A 466 3.79 -15.15 16.49
C PHE A 466 2.76 -14.12 16.99
N MET A 467 1.60 -14.58 17.45
CA MET A 467 0.58 -13.73 18.05
C MET A 467 0.27 -14.20 19.47
N THR A 468 0.23 -13.26 20.41
CA THR A 468 -0.22 -13.52 21.79
C THR A 468 -1.71 -13.23 21.89
N HIS A 469 -2.45 -14.18 22.47
CA HIS A 469 -3.88 -13.97 22.68
C HIS A 469 -4.08 -12.85 23.73
N PRO A 470 -4.90 -11.82 23.45
CA PRO A 470 -5.03 -10.65 24.33
C PRO A 470 -5.52 -10.97 25.74
N GLN A 471 -6.33 -12.03 25.88
CA GLN A 471 -6.99 -12.38 27.15
C GLN A 471 -6.24 -13.44 27.96
N THR A 472 -5.55 -14.38 27.32
CA THR A 472 -4.90 -15.52 28.01
C THR A 472 -3.38 -15.37 28.08
N ARG A 473 -2.80 -14.37 27.37
CA ARG A 473 -1.34 -14.14 27.24
C ARG A 473 -0.55 -15.33 26.68
N GLU A 474 -1.21 -16.36 26.20
CA GLU A 474 -0.55 -17.50 25.57
C GLU A 474 -0.07 -17.12 24.17
N THR A 475 1.17 -17.52 23.83
CA THR A 475 1.76 -17.33 22.51
C THR A 475 1.24 -18.42 21.57
N SER A 476 0.40 -18.03 20.61
CA SER A 476 -0.06 -18.92 19.56
C SER A 476 0.91 -18.90 18.38
N PHE A 477 1.43 -20.07 18.01
CA PHE A 477 2.31 -20.27 16.86
C PHE A 477 1.55 -20.59 15.56
N ILE A 478 0.26 -20.87 15.67
CA ILE A 478 -0.64 -21.18 14.57
C ILE A 478 -1.93 -20.40 14.76
N HIS A 479 -2.36 -19.71 13.71
CA HIS A 479 -3.56 -18.89 13.68
C HIS A 479 -4.79 -19.74 13.37
N GLY A 480 -5.89 -19.49 14.07
CA GLY A 480 -7.13 -20.29 13.98
C GLY A 480 -8.03 -20.00 12.77
N SER A 481 -7.70 -19.01 11.93
CA SER A 481 -8.45 -18.71 10.70
C SER A 481 -7.74 -19.23 9.46
N THR A 482 -8.51 -19.70 8.47
CA THR A 482 -7.99 -20.14 7.16
C THR A 482 -7.51 -19.01 6.26
N GLN A 483 -7.95 -17.78 6.52
CA GLN A 483 -7.63 -16.61 5.68
C GLN A 483 -6.29 -15.95 6.03
N TYR A 484 -5.70 -16.31 7.17
CA TYR A 484 -4.49 -15.69 7.70
C TYR A 484 -3.43 -16.74 8.03
N GLN A 485 -2.16 -16.38 7.92
CA GLN A 485 -1.04 -17.28 8.15
C GLN A 485 0.09 -16.55 8.86
N LEU A 486 0.59 -17.12 9.96
CA LEU A 486 1.76 -16.58 10.65
C LEU A 486 3.07 -17.06 10.02
N VAL A 487 4.15 -16.32 10.26
CA VAL A 487 5.47 -16.72 9.77
C VAL A 487 5.93 -18.02 10.45
N SER A 488 5.67 -18.19 11.75
CA SER A 488 5.96 -19.45 12.46
C SER A 488 5.27 -20.67 11.81
N GLU A 489 4.03 -20.53 11.32
CA GLU A 489 3.30 -21.62 10.67
C GLU A 489 4.01 -22.13 9.43
N THR A 490 4.51 -21.22 8.59
CA THR A 490 5.22 -21.62 7.35
C THR A 490 6.46 -22.46 7.64
N TYR A 491 7.19 -22.17 8.72
CA TYR A 491 8.35 -22.96 9.12
C TYR A 491 7.96 -24.33 9.67
N ILE A 492 6.86 -24.42 10.42
CA ILE A 492 6.33 -25.70 10.91
C ILE A 492 5.89 -26.59 9.74
N VAL A 493 5.11 -26.04 8.80
CA VAL A 493 4.64 -26.76 7.60
C VAL A 493 5.82 -27.17 6.71
N LEU A 494 6.81 -26.29 6.54
CA LEU A 494 8.06 -26.59 5.83
C LEU A 494 8.77 -27.81 6.45
N GLY A 495 8.88 -27.86 7.78
CA GLY A 495 9.47 -28.97 8.52
C GLY A 495 8.72 -30.28 8.29
N PHE A 496 7.38 -30.26 8.37
CA PHE A 496 6.56 -31.45 8.11
C PHE A 496 6.71 -31.96 6.68
N TYR A 497 6.64 -31.09 5.67
CA TYR A 497 6.88 -31.51 4.29
C TYR A 497 8.30 -32.04 4.07
N GLY A 498 9.31 -31.43 4.68
CA GLY A 498 10.69 -31.92 4.65
C GLY A 498 10.84 -33.33 5.22
N ILE A 499 10.23 -33.59 6.38
CA ILE A 499 10.31 -34.90 7.04
C ILE A 499 9.51 -35.97 6.27
N ILE A 500 8.33 -35.63 5.76
CA ILE A 500 7.52 -36.55 4.93
C ILE A 500 8.26 -36.89 3.64
N THR A 501 8.84 -35.90 2.96
CA THR A 501 9.62 -36.14 1.73
C THR A 501 10.87 -36.98 2.00
N ALA A 502 11.58 -36.74 3.10
CA ALA A 502 12.70 -37.58 3.52
C ALA A 502 12.25 -39.03 3.82
N GLY A 503 11.11 -39.21 4.49
CA GLY A 503 10.51 -40.53 4.73
C GLY A 503 10.15 -41.26 3.43
N MET A 504 9.61 -40.55 2.45
CA MET A 504 9.30 -41.09 1.12
C MET A 504 10.56 -41.45 0.32
N VAL A 505 11.61 -40.62 0.35
CA VAL A 505 12.90 -40.94 -0.29
C VAL A 505 13.51 -42.18 0.35
N LEU A 506 13.47 -42.30 1.68
CA LEU A 506 13.96 -43.46 2.40
C LEU A 506 13.20 -44.74 1.99
N LEU A 507 11.89 -44.65 1.72
CA LEU A 507 11.10 -45.77 1.18
C LEU A 507 11.52 -46.18 -0.23
N LEU A 508 11.81 -45.20 -1.09
CA LEU A 508 12.22 -45.46 -2.47
C LEU A 508 13.63 -46.04 -2.56
N GLU A 509 14.54 -45.66 -1.65
CA GLU A 509 15.91 -46.19 -1.58
C GLU A 509 16.02 -47.52 -0.81
N ALA A 510 15.05 -47.85 0.05
CA ALA A 510 15.05 -49.08 0.83
C ALA A 510 15.33 -50.38 0.04
N PRO A 511 14.79 -50.61 -1.18
CA PRO A 511 15.09 -51.82 -1.95
C PRO A 511 16.56 -51.96 -2.40
N GLU A 512 17.30 -50.86 -2.52
CA GLU A 512 18.70 -50.87 -2.95
C GLU A 512 19.69 -51.21 -1.81
N ARG A 513 19.26 -51.09 -0.54
CA ARG A 513 20.12 -51.34 0.62
C ARG A 513 20.06 -52.81 1.07
N LYS A 514 21.18 -53.53 0.99
CA LYS A 514 21.26 -54.98 1.26
C LYS A 514 21.11 -55.36 2.74
N ASP A 515 21.69 -54.58 3.66
CA ASP A 515 21.86 -55.03 5.05
C ASP A 515 20.66 -54.70 5.97
N TYR A 516 19.86 -53.69 5.63
CA TYR A 516 18.78 -53.20 6.49
C TYR A 516 17.51 -52.78 5.73
N LYS A 517 17.23 -53.42 4.59
CA LYS A 517 16.04 -53.17 3.76
C LYS A 517 14.73 -53.09 4.56
N LYS A 518 14.45 -54.12 5.36
CA LYS A 518 13.20 -54.20 6.14
C LYS A 518 13.09 -53.07 7.16
N PHE A 519 14.19 -52.80 7.87
CA PHE A 519 14.26 -51.75 8.88
C PHE A 519 14.07 -50.36 8.28
N ALA A 520 14.73 -50.06 7.16
CA ALA A 520 14.54 -48.83 6.41
C ALA A 520 13.08 -48.67 5.94
N SER A 521 12.48 -49.70 5.34
CA SER A 521 11.08 -49.63 4.92
C SER A 521 10.11 -49.38 6.08
N PHE A 522 10.29 -50.02 7.24
CA PHE A 522 9.42 -49.78 8.39
C PHE A 522 9.57 -48.38 8.96
N ILE A 523 10.81 -47.87 9.05
CA ILE A 523 11.07 -46.49 9.49
C ILE A 523 10.46 -45.48 8.52
N GLY A 524 10.64 -45.69 7.21
CA GLY A 524 10.09 -44.78 6.20
C GLY A 524 8.57 -44.70 6.25
N ILE A 525 7.88 -45.85 6.38
CA ILE A 525 6.41 -45.89 6.53
C ILE A 525 6.01 -45.21 7.85
N GLY A 526 6.71 -45.49 8.95
CA GLY A 526 6.44 -44.89 10.25
C GLY A 526 6.55 -43.36 10.23
N ILE A 527 7.63 -42.82 9.64
CA ILE A 527 7.84 -41.38 9.49
C ILE A 527 6.71 -40.76 8.66
N VAL A 528 6.40 -41.33 7.50
CA VAL A 528 5.33 -40.80 6.64
C VAL A 528 3.98 -40.82 7.37
N ALA A 529 3.61 -41.95 8.00
CA ALA A 529 2.35 -42.09 8.73
C ALA A 529 2.21 -41.09 9.90
N VAL A 530 3.24 -40.96 10.73
CA VAL A 530 3.22 -40.08 11.91
C VAL A 530 3.15 -38.61 11.51
N PHE A 531 4.05 -38.16 10.62
CA PHE A 531 4.13 -36.74 10.26
C PHE A 531 2.99 -36.31 9.33
N PHE A 532 2.46 -37.22 8.50
CA PHE A 532 1.23 -36.95 7.77
C PHE A 532 0.03 -36.81 8.72
N SER A 533 -0.03 -37.59 9.79
CA SER A 533 -1.06 -37.40 10.82
C SER A 533 -0.94 -36.06 11.54
N LEU A 534 0.28 -35.63 11.88
CA LEU A 534 0.51 -34.34 12.54
C LEU A 534 0.15 -33.17 11.62
N LEU A 535 0.48 -33.27 10.33
CA LEU A 535 0.07 -32.30 9.32
C LEU A 535 -1.46 -32.18 9.23
N LEU A 536 -2.18 -33.31 9.24
CA LEU A 536 -3.64 -33.34 9.25
C LEU A 536 -4.23 -32.72 10.52
N SER A 537 -3.66 -32.97 11.70
CA SER A 537 -4.09 -32.35 12.96
C SER A 537 -3.93 -30.82 12.92
N VAL A 538 -2.79 -30.32 12.44
CA VAL A 538 -2.57 -28.86 12.24
C VAL A 538 -3.56 -28.29 11.21
N PHE A 539 -3.83 -29.01 10.13
CA PHE A 539 -4.82 -28.58 9.13
C PHE A 539 -6.22 -28.48 9.72
N ARG A 540 -6.65 -29.42 10.57
CA ARG A 540 -7.94 -29.39 11.27
C ARG A 540 -8.05 -28.24 12.26
N MET A 541 -6.97 -27.94 12.97
CA MET A 541 -6.95 -26.78 13.86
C MET A 541 -7.23 -25.48 13.11
N LYS A 542 -6.80 -25.39 11.84
CA LYS A 542 -7.05 -24.24 10.97
C LYS A 542 -8.40 -24.29 10.25
N TYR A 543 -8.85 -25.49 9.86
CA TYR A 543 -10.15 -25.74 9.25
C TYR A 543 -10.98 -26.69 10.11
N GLN A 544 -11.70 -26.12 11.08
CA GLN A 544 -12.46 -26.87 12.08
C GLN A 544 -13.57 -27.76 11.48
N GLY A 545 -13.99 -27.50 10.24
CA GLY A 545 -14.98 -28.30 9.53
C GLY A 545 -14.44 -29.58 8.85
N TYR A 546 -13.16 -29.93 9.00
CA TYR A 546 -12.59 -31.11 8.33
C TYR A 546 -12.88 -32.40 9.12
N PRO A 547 -13.57 -33.40 8.52
CA PRO A 547 -14.13 -34.52 9.26
C PRO A 547 -13.17 -35.70 9.49
N TYR A 548 -12.06 -35.79 8.76
CA TYR A 548 -11.18 -36.97 8.80
C TYR A 548 -9.98 -36.78 9.73
N HIS A 549 -9.61 -37.83 10.47
CA HIS A 549 -8.40 -37.93 11.28
C HIS A 549 -7.61 -39.19 10.93
N PHE A 550 -6.31 -39.24 11.21
CA PHE A 550 -5.49 -40.43 10.97
C PHE A 550 -5.05 -41.12 12.27
N LEU A 551 -4.04 -40.60 12.98
CA LEU A 551 -3.52 -41.17 14.24
C LEU A 551 -3.68 -40.22 15.43
N PHE A 552 -3.46 -38.92 15.22
CA PHE A 552 -3.57 -37.88 16.24
C PHE A 552 -4.76 -36.98 15.97
N HIS A 553 -5.37 -36.48 17.05
CA HIS A 553 -6.54 -35.61 17.00
C HIS A 553 -6.17 -34.17 16.63
#